data_AF-A0A291GH61-F1
#
_entry.id   AF-A0A291GH61-F1
#
_cell.length_a   1.000
_cell.length_b   1.000
_cell.length_c   1.000
_cell.angle_alpha   90.00
_cell.angle_beta   90.00
_cell.angle_gamma   90.00
#
_symmetry.space_group_name_H-M   'P 1'
#
loop_
_entity.id
_entity.type
_entity.pdbx_description
1 polymer ?
#
loop_
_entity_poly.entity_id
_entity_poly.type
_entity_poly.pdbx_seq_one_letter_code
_entity_poly.pdbx_strand_id
1 'polypeptide(L)' 'MAVIMENSGSGVQRPVLGALHRLWAFLFGFIYYAAKGAWGWAIISFFTANGLFILLPLFNRTIIVRTYENQGWRELR' A
#
# COMPACT_ATOMS: atom_id res chain seq x y z
N MET A 1 -6.70 -12.33 3.73
CA MET A 1 -5.90 -12.87 2.62
C MET A 1 -4.72 -11.96 2.38
N ALA A 2 -3.51 -12.51 2.29
CA ALA A 2 -2.36 -11.75 1.84
C ALA A 2 -2.48 -11.50 0.34
N VAL A 3 -2.13 -10.29 -0.12
CA VAL A 3 -2.12 -9.99 -1.57
C VAL A 3 -0.72 -10.26 -2.08
N ILE A 4 -0.61 -11.17 -3.05
CA ILE A 4 0.64 -11.53 -3.71
C ILE A 4 0.66 -10.83 -5.07
N MET A 5 1.80 -10.24 -5.41
CA MET A 5 2.02 -9.56 -6.68
C MET A 5 3.18 -10.20 -7.42
N GLU A 6 3.05 -10.34 -8.72
CA GLU A 6 4.09 -10.80 -9.64
C GLU A 6 4.59 -9.63 -10.49
N ASN A 7 5.91 -9.48 -10.61
CA ASN A 7 6.49 -8.49 -11.52
C ASN A 7 6.44 -9.03 -12.95
N SER A 8 5.77 -8.33 -13.87
CA SER A 8 5.60 -8.81 -15.26
C SER A 8 6.92 -8.92 -16.03
N GLY A 9 7.95 -8.18 -15.64
CA GLY A 9 9.26 -8.16 -16.33
C GLY A 9 10.24 -9.22 -15.82
N SER A 10 10.11 -9.66 -14.56
CA SER A 10 11.05 -10.61 -13.94
C SER A 10 10.43 -11.90 -13.43
N GLY A 11 9.09 -12.02 -13.41
CA GLY A 11 8.37 -13.17 -12.85
C GLY A 11 8.45 -13.29 -11.32
N VAL A 12 9.07 -12.31 -10.64
CA VAL A 12 9.26 -12.36 -9.18
C VAL A 12 7.93 -12.14 -8.47
N GLN A 13 7.57 -13.08 -7.59
CA GLN A 13 6.38 -13.00 -6.76
C GLN A 13 6.72 -12.49 -5.35
N ARG A 14 5.92 -11.57 -4.82
CA ARG A 14 6.11 -11.04 -3.45
C ARG A 14 4.77 -10.82 -2.73
N PRO A 15 4.70 -11.13 -1.42
CA PRO A 15 3.57 -10.73 -0.60
C PRO A 15 3.63 -9.22 -0.34
N VAL A 16 2.68 -8.47 -0.89
CA VAL A 16 2.64 -7.01 -0.82
C VAL A 16 1.78 -6.50 0.33
N LEU A 17 0.65 -7.16 0.61
CA LEU A 17 -0.22 -6.81 1.75
C LEU A 17 -0.38 -8.01 2.69
N GLY A 18 -0.11 -7.81 3.98
CA GLY A 18 -0.39 -8.77 5.05
C GLY A 18 -1.74 -8.52 5.74
N ALA A 19 -2.13 -9.41 6.66
CA ALA A 19 -3.41 -9.30 7.37
C ALA A 19 -3.57 -7.98 8.15
N LEU A 20 -2.47 -7.48 8.74
CA LEU A 20 -2.46 -6.27 9.56
C LEU A 20 -2.19 -4.97 8.77
N HIS A 21 -2.20 -5.00 7.44
CA HIS A 21 -1.85 -3.82 6.61
C HIS A 21 -2.67 -2.57 6.97
N ARG A 22 -3.95 -2.72 7.32
CA ARG A 22 -4.81 -1.61 7.74
C ARG A 22 -4.37 -1.02 9.08
N LEU A 23 -3.99 -1.86 10.03
CA LEU A 23 -3.49 -1.43 11.34
C LEU A 23 -2.16 -0.69 11.19
N TRP A 24 -1.25 -1.18 10.35
CA TRP A 24 0.02 -0.50 10.07
C TRP A 24 -0.17 0.84 9.36
N ALA A 25 -1.10 0.91 8.40
CA ALA A 25 -1.44 2.16 7.73
C ALA A 25 -2.14 3.16 8.66
N PHE A 26 -2.91 2.67 9.64
CA PHE A 26 -3.44 3.51 10.72
C PHE A 26 -2.28 3.99 11.59
N LEU A 27 -1.60 3.12 12.33
CA LEU A 27 -0.59 3.55 13.30
C LEU A 27 0.58 4.36 12.70
N PHE A 28 0.98 4.07 11.47
CA PHE A 28 2.20 4.61 10.85
C PHE A 28 2.01 5.02 9.38
N GLY A 29 0.90 5.65 9.03
CA GLY A 29 0.52 5.93 7.63
C GLY A 29 1.66 6.50 6.75
N PHE A 30 2.33 7.58 7.18
CA PHE A 30 3.44 8.18 6.41
C PHE A 30 4.56 7.16 6.13
N ILE A 31 5.09 6.54 7.19
CA ILE A 31 6.21 5.60 7.12
C ILE A 31 5.80 4.37 6.30
N TYR A 32 4.58 3.88 6.50
CA TYR A 32 4.02 2.72 5.81
C TYR A 32 3.95 2.95 4.29
N TYR A 33 3.38 4.07 3.85
CA TYR A 33 3.26 4.37 2.42
C TYR A 33 4.61 4.67 1.78
N ALA A 34 5.52 5.35 2.49
CA ALA A 34 6.88 5.58 2.01
C ALA A 34 7.65 4.27 1.80
N ALA A 35 7.58 3.34 2.75
CA ALA A 35 8.21 2.02 2.65
C ALA A 35 7.68 1.17 1.49
N LYS A 36 6.43 1.42 1.04
CA LYS A 36 5.81 0.75 -0.12
C LYS A 36 6.04 1.49 -1.44
N GLY A 37 6.78 2.60 -1.43
CA GLY A 37 7.01 3.43 -2.62
C GLY A 37 5.79 4.27 -3.04
N ALA A 38 4.74 4.33 -2.22
CA ALA A 38 3.54 5.13 -2.44
C ALA A 38 3.74 6.56 -1.95
N TRP A 39 4.75 7.27 -2.46
CA TRP A 39 5.20 8.58 -1.95
C TRP A 39 4.12 9.67 -1.95
N GLY A 40 3.26 9.71 -2.96
CA GLY A 40 2.13 10.65 -2.97
C GLY A 40 1.19 10.44 -1.78
N TRP A 41 0.91 9.17 -1.45
CA TRP A 41 0.08 8.81 -0.31
C TRP A 41 0.81 8.97 1.03
N ALA A 42 2.14 8.82 1.04
CA ALA A 42 2.94 9.16 2.22
C ALA A 42 2.77 10.64 2.56
N ILE A 43 3.00 11.54 1.60
CA ILE A 43 2.87 12.99 1.81
C ILE A 43 1.46 13.35 2.27
N ILE A 44 0.42 12.80 1.61
CA ILE A 44 -0.96 12.99 2.06
C ILE A 44 -1.10 12.54 3.52
N SER A 45 -0.66 11.33 3.86
CA SER A 45 -0.75 10.79 5.22
C SER A 45 0.00 11.61 6.26
N PHE A 46 1.09 12.31 5.88
CA PHE A 46 1.84 13.18 6.78
C PHE A 46 1.04 14.44 7.15
N PHE A 47 0.48 15.13 6.15
CA PHE A 47 -0.28 16.37 6.37
C PHE A 47 -1.69 16.11 6.91
N THR A 48 -2.26 14.94 6.64
CA THR A 48 -3.66 14.63 6.96
C THR A 48 -3.86 13.98 8.34
N ALA A 49 -2.83 13.97 9.19
CA ALA A 49 -2.81 13.37 10.53
C ALA A 49 -3.84 13.95 11.56
N ASN A 50 -4.85 14.72 11.12
CA ASN A 50 -5.89 15.35 11.95
C ASN A 50 -7.31 15.19 11.34
N GLY A 51 -7.74 13.96 11.02
CA GLY A 51 -9.16 13.66 10.70
C GLY A 51 -9.41 12.71 9.52
N LEU A 52 -8.49 12.61 8.56
CA LEU A 52 -8.56 11.73 7.38
C LEU A 52 -8.04 10.30 7.64
N PHE A 53 -7.57 10.07 8.86
CA PHE A 53 -6.82 8.89 9.29
C PHE A 53 -7.63 7.58 9.26
N ILE A 54 -8.97 7.66 9.24
CA ILE A 54 -9.84 6.48 9.14
C ILE A 54 -10.05 6.07 7.68
N LEU A 55 -10.04 7.03 6.74
CA LEU A 55 -10.29 6.73 5.33
C LEU A 55 -9.09 6.04 4.68
N LEU A 56 -7.86 6.45 5.01
CA LEU A 56 -6.65 5.88 4.43
C LEU A 56 -6.50 4.36 4.68
N PRO A 57 -6.67 3.83 5.91
CA PRO A 57 -6.68 2.39 6.17
C PRO A 57 -7.76 1.61 5.42
N LEU A 58 -8.93 2.21 5.19
CA LEU A 58 -10.03 1.54 4.49
C LEU A 58 -9.65 1.27 3.03
N PHE A 59 -9.07 2.27 2.36
CA PHE A 59 -8.62 2.21 0.96
C PHE A 59 -7.18 1.72 0.79
N ASN A 60 -6.47 1.38 1.87
CA ASN A 60 -5.06 1.02 1.84
C ASN A 60 -4.74 -0.10 0.82
N ARG A 61 -5.55 -1.17 0.78
CA ARG A 61 -5.39 -2.25 -0.20
C ARG A 61 -5.36 -1.70 -1.63
N THR A 62 -6.36 -0.92 -2.01
CA THR A 62 -6.49 -0.36 -3.36
C THR A 62 -5.34 0.58 -3.70
N ILE A 63 -4.94 1.43 -2.74
CA ILE A 63 -3.81 2.36 -2.89
C ILE A 63 -2.52 1.60 -3.21
N ILE A 64 -2.19 0.61 -2.38
CA ILE A 64 -0.96 -0.16 -2.52
C ILE A 64 -1.00 -1.01 -3.78
N VAL A 65 -2.12 -1.70 -4.05
CA VAL A 65 -2.26 -2.53 -5.25
C VAL A 65 -2.03 -1.69 -6.51
N ARG A 66 -2.70 -0.55 -6.62
CA ARG A 66 -2.57 0.34 -7.78
C ARG A 66 -1.18 0.95 -7.91
N THR A 67 -0.50 1.20 -6.80
CA THR A 67 0.91 1.65 -6.81
C THR A 67 1.81 0.60 -7.43
N TYR A 68 1.61 -0.67 -7.08
CA TYR A 68 2.37 -1.79 -7.65
C TYR A 68 1.98 -2.05 -9.12
N GLU A 69 0.70 -1.97 -9.47
CA GLU A 69 0.24 -2.08 -10.87
C GLU A 69 0.88 -1.03 -11.78
N ASN A 70 0.96 0.22 -11.31
CA ASN A 70 1.64 1.30 -12.04
C ASN A 70 3.15 1.05 -12.21
N GLN A 71 3.75 0.22 -11.36
CA GLN A 71 5.15 -0.21 -11.47
C GLN A 71 5.32 -1.49 -12.31
N GLY A 72 4.26 -1.96 -12.97
CA GLY A 72 4.29 -3.15 -13.84
C GLY A 72 4.09 -4.48 -13.12
N TRP A 73 3.67 -4.46 -11.86
CA TRP A 73 3.29 -5.67 -11.12
C TRP A 73 1.84 -6.05 -11.42
N ARG A 74 1.50 -7.33 -11.20
CA ARG A 74 0.15 -7.85 -11.38
C ARG A 74 -0.26 -8.63 -10.15
N GLU A 75 -1.51 -8.42 -9.73
CA GLU A 75 -2.08 -9.18 -8.61
C GLU A 75 -2.31 -10.63 -9.03
N LEU A 76 -1.72 -11.57 -8.28
CA LEU A 76 -2.02 -13.00 -8.39
C LEU A 76 -3.19 -13.30 -7.45
N ARG A 77 -4.33 -13.70 -8.04
CA ARG A 77 -5.57 -13.99 -7.31
C ARG A 77 -5.71 -15.48 -7.01
#